data_AF-J2XUL1-F1
#
_entry.id   AF-J2XUL1-F1
#
_cell.length_a   1.000
_cell.length_b   1.000
_cell.length_c   1.000
_cell.angle_alpha   90.00
_cell.angle_beta   90.00
_cell.angle_gamma   90.00
#
_symmetry.space_group_name_H-M   'P 1'
#
loop_
_entity.id
_entity.type
_entity.pdbx_description
1 polymer ?
#
loop_
_entity_poly.entity_id
_entity_poly.type
_entity_poly.pdbx_seq_one_letter_code
_entity_poly.pdbx_strand_id
1 'polypeptide(L)'
;MEGRAMGRISLVRRLRNRVFAHILLSCWGCRHNGGALTQCGGAWQQHHQKASDLPPNNKWARLLAGSELRDPWLSALLMAYPAVRPCWTNSLWNALSTLWDERRPTDHLAQTLHLENGYMLPAHSSFLMRRLFGCPDWNNLGCVLALLGSKSKQFAPHRRWLRTHFLSYLILVCMAEPMCFVREPLYELLNKIYLRGLFEFVDDWPSDFAAFELNCEAMERYGEWMRGHGWIAGWDLHACTLLQLYRPDQEMLRQESSTLARPPPSVELPSRIARKVEAALKGHRRDRFAVGEWPDVYGSPATGPTPVAKGFS
;
A
#
# COMPACT_ATOMS: atom_id res chain seq x y z
N MET A 1 33.29 3.95 -3.96
CA MET A 1 32.17 3.03 -3.67
C MET A 1 30.93 3.72 -3.07
N GLU A 2 30.97 5.02 -2.76
CA GLU A 2 29.86 5.77 -2.13
C GLU A 2 28.73 6.17 -3.09
N GLY A 3 29.00 6.32 -4.39
CA GLY A 3 27.99 6.71 -5.38
C GLY A 3 26.85 5.70 -5.60
N ARG A 4 27.07 4.40 -5.32
CA ARG A 4 26.03 3.36 -5.44
C ARG A 4 25.06 3.34 -4.25
N ALA A 5 25.47 3.75 -3.06
CA ALA A 5 24.59 3.82 -1.89
C ALA A 5 23.67 5.06 -1.96
N MET A 6 24.21 6.19 -2.44
CA MET A 6 23.47 7.45 -2.62
C MET A 6 22.31 7.30 -3.62
N GLY A 7 22.50 6.54 -4.70
CA GLY A 7 21.47 6.25 -5.69
C GLY A 7 20.36 5.31 -5.18
N ARG A 8 20.63 4.47 -4.18
CA ARG A 8 19.69 3.45 -3.68
C ARG A 8 18.58 4.02 -2.82
N ILE A 9 18.96 4.79 -1.80
CA ILE A 9 18.02 5.53 -0.93
C ILE A 9 17.21 6.52 -1.77
N SER A 10 17.76 6.98 -2.90
CA SER A 10 17.10 7.95 -3.75
C SER A 10 15.80 7.47 -4.40
N LEU A 11 15.67 6.18 -4.80
CA LEU A 11 14.47 5.71 -5.50
C LEU A 11 13.28 5.52 -4.57
N VAL A 12 13.49 4.85 -3.43
CA VAL A 12 12.44 4.66 -2.40
C VAL A 12 11.97 6.02 -1.88
N ARG A 13 12.92 6.93 -1.64
CA ARG A 13 12.63 8.30 -1.21
C ARG A 13 11.85 9.11 -2.24
N ARG A 14 12.21 9.00 -3.53
CA ARG A 14 11.45 9.61 -4.63
C ARG A 14 10.02 9.08 -4.65
N LEU A 15 9.84 7.76 -4.59
CA LEU A 15 8.51 7.14 -4.57
C LEU A 15 7.67 7.63 -3.39
N ARG A 16 8.23 7.64 -2.17
CA ARG A 16 7.57 8.20 -0.98
C ARG A 16 7.12 9.64 -1.19
N ASN A 17 7.97 10.49 -1.77
CA ASN A 17 7.65 11.88 -2.01
C ASN A 17 6.53 12.04 -3.05
N ARG A 18 6.45 11.16 -4.06
CA ARG A 18 5.32 11.14 -5.01
C ARG A 18 4.01 10.78 -4.31
N VAL A 19 4.02 9.74 -3.48
CA VAL A 19 2.86 9.35 -2.68
C VAL A 19 2.41 10.48 -1.76
N PHE A 20 3.35 11.11 -1.06
CA PHE A 20 3.09 12.29 -0.23
C PHE A 20 2.40 13.41 -1.02
N ALA A 21 2.88 13.71 -2.23
CA ALA A 21 2.29 14.73 -3.10
C ALA A 21 0.85 14.41 -3.49
N HIS A 22 0.54 13.15 -3.80
CA HIS A 22 -0.82 12.72 -4.12
C HIS A 22 -1.74 12.76 -2.89
N ILE A 23 -1.28 12.37 -1.71
CA ILE A 23 -2.07 12.48 -0.48
C ILE A 23 -2.39 13.95 -0.18
N LEU A 24 -1.44 14.88 -0.38
CA LEU A 24 -1.69 16.31 -0.24
C LEU A 24 -2.78 16.82 -1.19
N LEU A 25 -2.73 16.38 -2.46
CA LEU A 25 -3.75 16.73 -3.45
C LEU A 25 -5.14 16.23 -3.04
N SER A 26 -5.24 15.00 -2.51
CA SER A 26 -6.48 14.48 -1.92
C SER A 26 -6.94 15.33 -0.72
N CYS A 27 -6.03 15.71 0.19
CA CYS A 27 -6.37 16.58 1.33
C CYS A 27 -6.88 17.97 0.91
N TRP A 28 -6.42 18.49 -0.21
CA TRP A 28 -6.89 19.77 -0.75
C TRP A 28 -8.12 19.63 -1.65
N GLY A 29 -8.57 18.41 -1.96
CA GLY A 29 -9.66 18.19 -2.93
C GLY A 29 -9.31 18.66 -4.34
N CYS A 30 -8.01 18.67 -4.67
CA CYS A 30 -7.51 19.17 -5.96
C CYS A 30 -7.25 18.00 -6.93
N ARG A 31 -7.23 18.28 -8.24
CA ARG A 31 -6.87 17.28 -9.26
C ARG A 31 -5.44 16.77 -9.06
N HIS A 32 -5.19 15.50 -9.40
CA HIS A 32 -3.89 14.85 -9.21
C HIS A 32 -2.88 15.17 -10.33
N ASN A 33 -2.52 16.45 -10.49
CA ASN A 33 -1.54 16.89 -11.48
C ASN A 33 -0.66 18.06 -11.01
N GLY A 34 0.41 18.34 -11.75
CA GLY A 34 1.41 19.35 -11.36
C GLY A 34 0.88 20.78 -11.33
N GLY A 35 -0.07 21.12 -12.19
CA GLY A 35 -0.70 22.44 -12.20
C GLY A 35 -1.51 22.68 -10.94
N ALA A 36 -2.37 21.73 -10.57
CA ALA A 36 -3.16 21.76 -9.35
C ALA A 36 -2.28 21.80 -8.09
N LEU A 37 -1.22 21.00 -8.03
CA LEU A 37 -0.27 21.01 -6.90
C LEU A 37 0.44 22.36 -6.77
N THR A 38 0.80 22.99 -7.88
CA THR A 38 1.43 24.31 -7.89
C THR A 38 0.47 25.40 -7.41
N GLN A 39 -0.78 25.35 -7.85
CA GLN A 39 -1.81 26.29 -7.42
C GLN A 39 -2.18 26.12 -5.94
N CYS A 40 -2.58 24.92 -5.53
CA CYS A 40 -3.04 24.63 -4.17
C CYS A 40 -1.88 24.81 -3.16
N GLY A 41 -0.67 24.35 -3.50
CA GLY A 41 0.53 24.55 -2.68
C GLY A 41 0.99 26.01 -2.60
N GLY A 42 0.89 26.76 -3.70
CA GLY A 42 1.17 28.20 -3.74
C GLY A 42 0.24 29.00 -2.83
N ALA A 43 -1.07 28.74 -2.93
CA ALA A 43 -2.08 29.37 -2.08
C ALA A 43 -1.87 29.06 -0.59
N TRP A 44 -1.62 27.78 -0.26
CA TRP A 44 -1.29 27.37 1.11
C TRP A 44 -0.04 28.09 1.63
N GLN A 45 0.99 28.24 0.79
CA GLN A 45 2.21 28.93 1.17
C GLN A 45 1.99 30.42 1.45
N GLN A 46 1.25 31.11 0.59
CA GLN A 46 0.92 32.53 0.76
C GLN A 46 0.18 32.76 2.07
N HIS A 47 -0.82 31.91 2.36
CA HIS A 47 -1.59 31.96 3.60
C HIS A 47 -0.70 31.75 4.84
N HIS A 48 0.29 30.84 4.78
CA HIS A 48 1.20 30.58 5.89
C HIS A 48 2.31 31.63 6.08
N GLN A 49 2.82 32.24 5.00
CA GLN A 49 3.90 33.22 5.11
C GLN A 49 3.42 34.66 5.32
N LYS A 50 2.12 34.93 5.23
CA LYS A 50 1.55 36.29 5.24
C LYS A 50 2.26 37.22 4.24
N ALA A 51 2.75 36.65 3.15
CA ALA A 51 3.53 37.34 2.12
C ALA A 51 2.74 37.32 0.81
N SER A 52 2.43 38.50 0.29
CA SER A 52 1.53 38.70 -0.85
C SER A 52 2.12 38.21 -2.18
N ASP A 53 3.46 38.23 -2.33
CA ASP A 53 4.11 38.07 -3.63
C ASP A 53 5.31 37.14 -3.57
N LEU A 54 5.05 35.83 -3.43
CA LEU A 54 6.10 34.83 -3.63
C LEU A 54 6.20 34.50 -5.11
N PRO A 55 7.41 34.57 -5.71
CA PRO A 55 7.57 34.23 -7.11
C PRO A 55 7.13 32.78 -7.38
N PRO A 56 6.58 32.49 -8.58
CA PRO A 56 6.14 31.15 -8.93
C PRO A 56 7.28 30.15 -8.76
N ASN A 57 7.09 29.21 -7.83
CA ASN A 57 8.11 28.25 -7.45
C ASN A 57 7.74 26.86 -8.00
N ASN A 58 8.60 26.32 -8.86
CA ASN A 58 8.41 24.99 -9.45
C ASN A 58 8.54 23.85 -8.42
N LYS A 59 8.89 24.13 -7.16
CA LYS A 59 9.02 23.11 -6.09
C LYS A 59 7.79 22.22 -6.00
N TRP A 60 6.60 22.80 -6.12
CA TRP A 60 5.34 22.07 -5.99
C TRP A 60 5.16 21.07 -7.12
N ALA A 61 5.30 21.48 -8.38
CA ALA A 61 5.31 20.55 -9.51
C ALA A 61 6.40 19.46 -9.38
N ARG A 62 7.59 19.82 -8.87
CA ARG A 62 8.71 18.89 -8.68
C ARG A 62 8.46 17.82 -7.61
N LEU A 63 7.49 18.00 -6.72
CA LEU A 63 7.12 16.97 -5.74
C LEU A 63 6.53 15.72 -6.41
N LEU A 64 5.73 15.88 -7.46
CA LEU A 64 5.19 14.75 -8.25
C LEU A 64 6.29 13.99 -9.01
N ALA A 65 7.42 14.62 -9.27
CA ALA A 65 8.60 13.93 -9.79
C ALA A 65 9.37 13.15 -8.69
N GLY A 66 9.03 13.35 -7.42
CA GLY A 66 9.67 12.75 -6.24
C GLY A 66 10.70 13.63 -5.55
N SER A 67 10.72 14.93 -5.83
CA SER A 67 11.63 15.87 -5.17
C SER A 67 11.28 16.06 -3.69
N GLU A 68 12.29 16.36 -2.88
CA GLU A 68 12.10 16.62 -1.45
C GLU A 68 11.60 18.04 -1.20
N LEU A 69 10.71 18.16 -0.21
CA LEU A 69 10.46 19.44 0.44
C LEU A 69 11.57 19.69 1.47
N ARG A 70 11.97 20.96 1.60
CA ARG A 70 12.84 21.37 2.70
C ARG A 70 12.10 21.26 4.03
N ASP A 71 12.82 20.91 5.09
CA ASP A 71 12.27 20.58 6.41
C ASP A 71 11.25 21.59 6.97
N PRO A 72 11.46 22.93 6.91
CA PRO A 72 10.47 23.87 7.46
C PRO A 72 9.09 23.75 6.81
N TRP A 73 9.07 23.44 5.51
CA TRP A 73 7.82 23.26 4.76
C TRP A 73 7.16 21.94 5.04
N LEU A 74 7.96 20.88 5.13
CA LEU A 74 7.48 19.56 5.45
C LEU A 74 6.86 19.56 6.85
N SER A 75 7.56 20.10 7.85
CA SER A 75 7.04 20.21 9.23
C SER A 75 5.74 21.00 9.29
N ALA A 76 5.67 22.15 8.61
CA ALA A 76 4.45 22.95 8.57
C ALA A 76 3.27 22.20 7.91
N LEU A 77 3.50 21.49 6.80
CA LEU A 77 2.46 20.68 6.15
C LEU A 77 2.01 19.51 7.02
N LEU A 78 2.92 18.83 7.72
CA LEU A 78 2.59 17.74 8.64
C LEU A 78 1.84 18.22 9.89
N MET A 79 1.99 19.49 10.26
CA MET A 79 1.19 20.13 11.31
C MET A 79 -0.20 20.51 10.79
N ALA A 80 -0.29 21.10 9.59
CA ALA A 80 -1.57 21.51 8.99
C ALA A 80 -2.43 20.33 8.54
N TYR A 81 -1.82 19.23 8.08
CA TYR A 81 -2.50 18.05 7.55
C TYR A 81 -1.99 16.77 8.25
N PRO A 82 -2.50 16.46 9.47
CA PRO A 82 -2.08 15.27 10.22
C PRO A 82 -2.33 13.96 9.48
N ALA A 83 -3.33 13.91 8.59
CA ALA A 83 -3.65 12.76 7.76
C ALA A 83 -2.51 12.33 6.82
N VAL A 84 -1.53 13.21 6.58
CA VAL A 84 -0.37 12.93 5.73
C VAL A 84 0.78 12.27 6.49
N ARG A 85 0.79 12.36 7.84
CA ARG A 85 1.86 11.78 8.68
C ARG A 85 2.05 10.28 8.49
N PRO A 86 0.99 9.44 8.37
CA PRO A 86 1.16 8.01 8.12
C PRO A 86 1.97 7.70 6.86
N CYS A 87 2.01 8.61 5.88
CA CYS A 87 2.88 8.47 4.72
C CYS A 87 4.37 8.47 5.07
N TRP A 88 4.80 9.08 6.17
CA TRP A 88 6.22 9.15 6.52
C TRP A 88 6.66 7.98 7.40
N THR A 89 5.76 7.52 8.26
CA THR A 89 6.00 6.43 9.21
C THR A 89 5.62 5.05 8.65
N ASN A 90 5.15 4.99 7.39
CA ASN A 90 4.69 3.75 6.80
C ASN A 90 5.82 2.70 6.71
N SER A 91 5.51 1.47 7.11
CA SER A 91 6.43 0.34 7.05
C SER A 91 6.94 0.02 5.64
N LEU A 92 6.18 0.39 4.60
CA LEU A 92 6.52 0.21 3.19
C LEU A 92 7.91 0.74 2.86
N TRP A 93 8.27 1.93 3.36
CA TRP A 93 9.54 2.56 3.00
C TRP A 93 10.73 1.84 3.61
N ASN A 94 10.58 1.35 4.85
CA ASN A 94 11.62 0.57 5.50
C ASN A 94 11.80 -0.80 4.80
N ALA A 95 10.69 -1.46 4.47
CA ALA A 95 10.71 -2.72 3.73
C ALA A 95 11.37 -2.57 2.35
N LEU A 96 10.96 -1.57 1.55
CA LEU A 96 11.55 -1.30 0.24
C LEU A 96 13.03 -0.92 0.34
N SER A 97 13.41 -0.09 1.32
CA SER A 97 14.82 0.31 1.50
C SER A 97 15.69 -0.88 1.89
N THR A 98 15.18 -1.77 2.75
CA THR A 98 15.86 -2.99 3.16
C THR A 98 16.00 -3.95 1.99
N LEU A 99 14.91 -4.21 1.25
CA LEU A 99 14.92 -5.08 0.07
C LEU A 99 15.84 -4.57 -1.04
N TRP A 100 15.91 -3.25 -1.21
CA TRP A 100 16.78 -2.64 -2.22
C TRP A 100 18.26 -2.72 -1.84
N ASP A 101 18.59 -2.95 -0.57
CA ASP A 101 19.95 -3.22 -0.11
C ASP A 101 20.23 -4.74 -0.10
N GLU A 102 20.90 -5.22 -1.16
CA GLU A 102 21.28 -6.63 -1.36
C GLU A 102 21.95 -7.31 -0.15
N ARG A 103 22.51 -6.52 0.77
CA ARG A 103 23.18 -6.98 1.98
C ARG A 103 22.23 -7.39 3.10
N ARG A 104 20.94 -7.04 3.03
CA ARG A 104 20.02 -7.15 4.16
C ARG A 104 18.76 -7.92 3.76
N PRO A 105 18.63 -9.21 4.13
CA PRO A 105 17.32 -9.86 4.06
C PRO A 105 16.35 -9.15 5.00
N THR A 106 15.05 -9.21 4.69
CA THR A 106 14.00 -8.63 5.53
C THR A 106 13.64 -9.49 6.73
N ASP A 107 14.50 -10.43 7.12
CA ASP A 107 14.28 -11.36 8.23
C ASP A 107 13.94 -10.64 9.54
N HIS A 108 14.70 -9.60 9.86
CA HIS A 108 14.47 -8.78 11.05
C HIS A 108 13.13 -8.02 10.99
N LEU A 109 12.70 -7.56 9.81
CA LEU A 109 11.40 -6.91 9.63
C LEU A 109 10.26 -7.91 9.79
N ALA A 110 10.40 -9.10 9.21
CA ALA A 110 9.40 -10.16 9.35
C ALA A 110 9.29 -10.64 10.81
N GLN A 111 10.42 -10.73 11.53
CA GLN A 111 10.47 -11.10 12.96
C GLN A 111 9.84 -10.05 13.87
N THR A 112 9.92 -8.77 13.50
CA THR A 112 9.35 -7.65 14.26
C THR A 112 7.93 -7.30 13.83
N LEU A 113 7.28 -8.15 13.02
CA LEU A 113 5.91 -7.92 12.60
C LEU A 113 4.96 -8.03 13.80
N HIS A 114 4.28 -6.94 14.10
CA HIS A 114 3.38 -6.81 15.23
C HIS A 114 2.16 -5.96 14.87
N LEU A 115 1.16 -6.00 15.74
CA LEU A 115 0.07 -5.04 15.73
C LEU A 115 0.49 -3.79 16.52
N GLU A 116 0.10 -2.60 16.09
CA GLU A 116 0.45 -1.31 16.75
C GLU A 116 0.07 -1.27 18.24
N ASN A 117 -0.89 -2.09 18.68
CA ASN A 117 -1.25 -2.25 20.09
C ASN A 117 -0.29 -3.17 20.89
N GLY A 118 0.86 -3.54 20.32
CA GLY A 118 1.94 -4.28 20.99
C GLY A 118 1.82 -5.80 20.96
N TYR A 119 0.88 -6.38 20.20
CA TYR A 119 0.79 -7.84 20.10
C TYR A 119 1.67 -8.37 18.97
N MET A 120 2.62 -9.23 19.33
CA MET A 120 3.39 -10.01 18.36
C MET A 120 2.51 -11.06 17.69
N LEU A 121 2.66 -11.21 16.39
CA LEU A 121 1.87 -12.14 15.61
C LEU A 121 2.61 -13.47 15.48
N PRO A 122 1.95 -14.62 15.75
CA PRO A 122 2.63 -15.90 15.70
C PRO A 122 3.13 -16.19 14.28
N ALA A 123 4.41 -16.54 14.18
CA ALA A 123 5.09 -16.79 12.90
C ALA A 123 4.43 -17.89 12.04
N HIS A 124 3.57 -18.74 12.60
CA HIS A 124 2.92 -19.88 11.90
C HIS A 124 1.40 -19.75 11.80
N SER A 125 0.85 -18.55 11.99
CA SER A 125 -0.59 -18.37 12.04
C SER A 125 -1.20 -18.16 10.66
N SER A 126 -2.04 -19.08 10.18
CA SER A 126 -2.87 -18.85 8.97
C SER A 126 -3.85 -17.68 9.16
N PHE A 127 -4.14 -17.32 10.42
CA PHE A 127 -4.95 -16.16 10.77
C PHE A 127 -4.22 -14.84 10.50
N LEU A 128 -2.90 -14.79 10.64
CA LEU A 128 -2.10 -13.61 10.27
C LEU A 128 -2.28 -13.29 8.79
N MET A 129 -2.09 -14.28 7.92
CA MET A 129 -2.22 -14.07 6.47
C MET A 129 -3.63 -13.65 6.08
N ARG A 130 -4.67 -14.29 6.64
CA ARG A 130 -6.07 -13.89 6.37
C ARG A 130 -6.35 -12.43 6.72
N ARG A 131 -5.69 -11.88 7.73
CA ARG A 131 -5.91 -10.49 8.17
C ARG A 131 -5.08 -9.49 7.39
N LEU A 132 -3.80 -9.80 7.19
CA LEU A 132 -2.90 -8.96 6.44
C LEU A 132 -3.30 -8.87 4.96
N PHE A 133 -3.76 -9.99 4.38
CA PHE A 133 -4.18 -10.08 2.98
C PHE A 133 -5.66 -9.88 2.74
N GLY A 134 -6.50 -9.96 3.78
CA GLY A 134 -7.94 -9.85 3.61
C GLY A 134 -8.37 -8.49 3.06
N CYS A 135 -7.61 -7.44 3.38
CA CYS A 135 -7.84 -6.07 2.92
C CYS A 135 -6.59 -5.56 2.17
N PRO A 136 -6.63 -5.46 0.83
CA PRO A 136 -5.52 -4.91 0.05
C PRO A 136 -5.33 -3.41 0.32
N ASP A 137 -4.51 -3.12 1.33
CA ASP A 137 -4.11 -1.77 1.72
C ASP A 137 -2.61 -1.60 1.51
N TRP A 138 -2.23 -0.47 0.92
CA TRP A 138 -0.82 -0.10 0.78
C TRP A 138 -0.13 0.05 2.13
N ASN A 139 -0.86 0.37 3.20
CA ASN A 139 -0.31 0.41 4.56
C ASN A 139 0.22 -0.94 5.03
N ASN A 140 -0.35 -2.04 4.52
CA ASN A 140 0.08 -3.39 4.84
C ASN A 140 1.16 -3.91 3.87
N LEU A 141 1.39 -3.23 2.75
CA LEU A 141 2.31 -3.69 1.70
C LEU A 141 3.74 -3.85 2.23
N GLY A 142 4.20 -2.99 3.15
CA GLY A 142 5.51 -3.14 3.79
C GLY A 142 5.67 -4.45 4.57
N CYS A 143 4.65 -4.81 5.35
CA CYS A 143 4.61 -6.07 6.10
C CYS A 143 4.58 -7.29 5.16
N VAL A 144 3.81 -7.20 4.07
CA VAL A 144 3.77 -8.22 3.03
C VAL A 144 5.14 -8.43 2.38
N LEU A 145 5.80 -7.34 1.99
CA LEU A 145 7.12 -7.37 1.38
C LEU A 145 8.19 -7.89 2.35
N ALA A 146 8.08 -7.57 3.64
CA ALA A 146 8.97 -8.10 4.67
C ALA A 146 8.89 -9.63 4.77
N LEU A 147 7.68 -10.21 4.70
CA LEU A 147 7.48 -11.65 4.68
C LEU A 147 8.01 -12.28 3.38
N LEU A 148 7.71 -11.66 2.23
CA LEU A 148 8.10 -12.15 0.91
C LEU A 148 9.63 -12.16 0.71
N GLY A 149 10.34 -11.16 1.26
CA GLY A 149 11.79 -11.05 1.21
C GLY A 149 12.57 -11.81 2.28
N SER A 150 11.88 -12.39 3.25
CA SER A 150 12.54 -13.08 4.36
C SER A 150 13.15 -14.39 3.87
N LYS A 151 14.38 -14.71 4.31
CA LYS A 151 15.04 -16.01 4.07
C LYS A 151 14.86 -16.97 5.24
N SER A 152 14.34 -16.51 6.38
CA SER A 152 14.10 -17.36 7.56
C SER A 152 13.13 -18.51 7.26
N LYS A 153 13.46 -19.71 7.76
CA LYS A 153 12.66 -20.94 7.56
C LYS A 153 11.28 -20.83 8.21
N GLN A 154 11.14 -20.08 9.29
CA GLN A 154 9.88 -19.93 10.02
C GLN A 154 8.78 -19.26 9.18
N PHE A 155 9.16 -18.46 8.18
CA PHE A 155 8.21 -17.77 7.30
C PHE A 155 8.05 -18.45 5.93
N ALA A 156 8.66 -19.62 5.72
CA ALA A 156 8.53 -20.37 4.48
C ALA A 156 7.06 -20.69 4.09
N PRO A 157 6.16 -21.05 5.03
CA PRO A 157 4.74 -21.24 4.69
C PRO A 157 4.08 -19.97 4.15
N HIS A 158 4.38 -18.80 4.74
CA HIS A 158 3.85 -17.52 4.29
C HIS A 158 4.38 -17.17 2.91
N ARG A 159 5.69 -17.32 2.66
CA ARG A 159 6.27 -17.06 1.34
C ARG A 159 5.66 -17.94 0.25
N ARG A 160 5.45 -19.23 0.54
CA ARG A 160 4.80 -20.16 -0.39
C ARG A 160 3.38 -19.71 -0.73
N TRP A 161 2.62 -19.23 0.26
CA TRP A 161 1.30 -18.68 0.03
C TRP A 161 1.37 -17.34 -0.75
N LEU A 162 2.31 -16.48 -0.39
CA LEU A 162 2.49 -15.18 -1.04
C LEU A 162 2.85 -15.32 -2.52
N ARG A 163 3.64 -16.31 -2.89
CA ARG A 163 4.02 -16.60 -4.27
C ARG A 163 2.81 -16.65 -5.22
N THR A 164 1.68 -17.23 -4.80
CA THR A 164 0.47 -17.37 -5.64
C THR A 164 -0.52 -16.22 -5.50
N HIS A 165 -0.37 -15.36 -4.48
CA HIS A 165 -1.39 -14.36 -4.12
C HIS A 165 -0.90 -12.91 -4.14
N PHE A 166 0.42 -12.70 -4.14
CA PHE A 166 1.03 -11.37 -4.03
C PHE A 166 0.69 -10.48 -5.22
N LEU A 167 0.72 -11.00 -6.45
CA LEU A 167 0.44 -10.19 -7.63
C LEU A 167 -0.99 -9.64 -7.62
N SER A 168 -2.00 -10.46 -7.32
CA SER A 168 -3.39 -10.00 -7.19
C SER A 168 -3.52 -8.93 -6.10
N TYR A 169 -2.87 -9.15 -4.96
CA TYR A 169 -2.86 -8.17 -3.87
C TYR A 169 -2.22 -6.85 -4.31
N LEU A 170 -1.07 -6.90 -4.99
CA LEU A 170 -0.37 -5.72 -5.49
C LEU A 170 -1.21 -4.94 -6.51
N ILE A 171 -1.88 -5.63 -7.44
CA ILE A 171 -2.77 -4.99 -8.41
C ILE A 171 -3.88 -4.25 -7.67
N LEU A 172 -4.57 -4.90 -6.72
CA LEU A 172 -5.65 -4.28 -5.95
C LEU A 172 -5.17 -3.08 -5.12
N VAL A 173 -4.01 -3.18 -4.47
CA VAL A 173 -3.38 -2.03 -3.80
C VAL A 173 -3.15 -0.89 -4.79
N CYS A 174 -2.67 -1.19 -5.99
CA CYS A 174 -2.45 -0.24 -7.07
C CYS A 174 -3.74 0.31 -7.71
N MET A 175 -4.92 -0.26 -7.47
CA MET A 175 -6.18 0.32 -7.96
C MET A 175 -6.68 1.46 -7.07
N ALA A 176 -6.40 1.42 -5.77
CA ALA A 176 -6.89 2.40 -4.80
C ALA A 176 -5.92 3.58 -4.60
N GLU A 177 -6.46 4.71 -4.14
CA GLU A 177 -5.64 5.85 -3.72
C GLU A 177 -4.81 5.53 -2.46
N PRO A 178 -3.56 6.04 -2.37
CA PRO A 178 -2.87 6.90 -3.34
C PRO A 178 -2.05 6.13 -4.39
N MET A 179 -2.00 4.80 -4.30
CA MET A 179 -1.09 3.98 -5.12
C MET A 179 -1.46 3.98 -6.59
N CYS A 180 -2.72 4.22 -6.92
CA CYS A 180 -3.19 4.34 -8.28
C CYS A 180 -2.47 5.44 -9.10
N PHE A 181 -1.89 6.44 -8.45
CA PHE A 181 -1.11 7.50 -9.10
C PHE A 181 0.39 7.20 -9.22
N VAL A 182 0.88 6.18 -8.50
CA VAL A 182 2.30 5.81 -8.46
C VAL A 182 2.53 4.34 -8.84
N ARG A 183 1.59 3.72 -9.55
CA ARG A 183 1.66 2.31 -9.95
C ARG A 183 2.93 2.00 -10.73
N GLU A 184 3.22 2.79 -11.75
CA GLU A 184 4.43 2.64 -12.58
C GLU A 184 5.73 2.69 -11.76
N PRO A 185 6.05 3.79 -11.03
CA PRO A 185 7.30 3.84 -10.28
C PRO A 185 7.37 2.82 -9.13
N LEU A 186 6.23 2.43 -8.52
CA LEU A 186 6.20 1.35 -7.55
C LEU A 186 6.51 0.01 -8.20
N TYR A 187 5.84 -0.31 -9.30
CA TYR A 187 6.04 -1.55 -10.04
C TYR A 187 7.47 -1.66 -10.57
N GLU A 188 8.01 -0.62 -11.19
CA GLU A 188 9.39 -0.64 -11.69
C GLU A 188 10.41 -0.90 -10.57
N LEU A 189 10.20 -0.31 -9.39
CA LEU A 189 11.05 -0.55 -8.23
C LEU A 189 10.95 -2.01 -7.79
N LEU A 190 9.73 -2.54 -7.64
CA LEU A 190 9.49 -3.94 -7.29
C LEU A 190 10.05 -4.90 -8.33
N ASN A 191 9.90 -4.61 -9.63
CA ASN A 191 10.43 -5.43 -10.71
C ASN A 191 11.96 -5.46 -10.68
N LYS A 192 12.62 -4.33 -10.41
CA LYS A 192 14.08 -4.31 -10.22
C LYS A 192 14.52 -5.09 -8.98
N ILE A 193 13.73 -5.12 -7.90
CA ILE A 193 14.00 -5.98 -6.73
C ILE A 193 13.80 -7.47 -7.10
N TYR A 194 12.73 -7.78 -7.85
CA TYR A 194 12.38 -9.12 -8.30
C TYR A 194 13.47 -9.73 -9.19
N LEU A 195 13.91 -9.01 -10.22
CA LEU A 195 14.94 -9.44 -11.16
C LEU A 195 16.31 -9.68 -10.49
N ARG A 196 16.53 -9.11 -9.31
CA ARG A 196 17.74 -9.35 -8.50
C ARG A 196 17.60 -10.53 -7.54
N GLY A 197 16.45 -11.20 -7.49
CA GLY A 197 16.18 -12.31 -6.58
C GLY A 197 16.16 -11.90 -5.11
N LEU A 198 15.76 -10.65 -4.82
CA LEU A 198 15.77 -10.09 -3.46
C LEU A 198 14.47 -10.36 -2.69
N PHE A 199 13.47 -10.96 -3.33
CA PHE A 199 12.35 -11.63 -2.67
C PHE A 199 11.96 -12.91 -3.42
N GLU A 200 11.10 -13.72 -2.79
CA GLU A 200 10.65 -15.02 -3.31
C GLU A 200 10.07 -14.91 -4.73
N PHE A 201 10.20 -15.97 -5.52
CA PHE A 201 9.53 -16.06 -6.81
C PHE A 201 8.01 -15.86 -6.66
N VAL A 202 7.40 -15.12 -7.58
CA VAL A 202 5.96 -14.84 -7.62
C VAL A 202 5.41 -15.38 -8.94
N ASP A 203 4.33 -16.16 -8.85
CA ASP A 203 3.71 -16.74 -10.02
C ASP A 203 3.10 -15.62 -10.90
N ASP A 204 3.20 -15.79 -12.22
CA ASP A 204 2.69 -14.86 -13.24
C ASP A 204 3.21 -13.42 -13.12
N TRP A 205 4.40 -13.22 -12.51
CA TRP A 205 5.01 -11.89 -12.41
C TRP A 205 5.16 -11.25 -13.80
N PRO A 206 4.63 -10.04 -14.04
CA PRO A 206 4.67 -9.44 -15.36
C PRO A 206 6.11 -9.13 -15.81
N SER A 207 6.39 -9.17 -17.11
CA SER A 207 7.73 -8.92 -17.65
C SER A 207 8.20 -7.47 -17.42
N ASP A 208 7.26 -6.54 -17.55
CA ASP A 208 7.47 -5.10 -17.57
C ASP A 208 6.19 -4.37 -17.11
N PHE A 209 6.24 -3.03 -17.11
CA PHE A 209 5.12 -2.23 -16.67
C PHE A 209 3.91 -2.33 -17.60
N ALA A 210 4.10 -2.46 -18.92
CA ALA A 210 3.00 -2.60 -19.85
C ALA A 210 2.20 -3.88 -19.60
N ALA A 211 2.88 -5.00 -19.34
CA ALA A 211 2.23 -6.24 -18.94
C ALA A 211 1.49 -6.12 -17.58
N PHE A 212 2.06 -5.37 -16.63
CA PHE A 212 1.38 -5.06 -15.36
C PHE A 212 0.16 -4.15 -15.55
N GLU A 213 0.24 -3.19 -16.45
CA GLU A 213 -0.84 -2.26 -16.79
C GLU A 213 -2.02 -3.00 -17.43
N LEU A 214 -1.77 -3.95 -18.35
CA LEU A 214 -2.83 -4.82 -18.90
C LEU A 214 -3.61 -5.58 -17.81
N ASN A 215 -2.92 -6.03 -16.75
CA ASN A 215 -3.60 -6.65 -15.60
C ASN A 215 -4.45 -5.64 -14.81
N CYS A 216 -3.98 -4.39 -14.66
CA CYS A 216 -4.75 -3.32 -14.04
C CYS A 216 -5.98 -2.95 -14.88
N GLU A 217 -5.86 -2.87 -16.20
CA GLU A 217 -6.97 -2.61 -17.13
C GLU A 217 -8.01 -3.75 -17.11
N ALA A 218 -7.56 -5.01 -17.00
CA ALA A 218 -8.45 -6.14 -16.79
C ALA A 218 -9.23 -6.01 -15.48
N MET A 219 -8.58 -5.56 -14.40
CA MET A 219 -9.26 -5.26 -13.14
C MET A 219 -10.22 -4.08 -13.28
N GLU A 220 -9.86 -3.03 -14.01
CA GLU A 220 -10.73 -1.86 -14.24
C GLU A 220 -12.04 -2.26 -14.93
N ARG A 221 -11.98 -3.09 -15.97
CA ARG A 221 -13.17 -3.64 -16.64
C ARG A 221 -14.06 -4.42 -15.68
N TYR A 222 -13.47 -5.16 -14.75
CA TYR A 222 -14.24 -5.83 -13.71
C TYR A 222 -14.85 -4.83 -12.72
N GLY A 223 -14.12 -3.79 -12.36
CA GLY A 223 -14.64 -2.67 -11.55
C GLY A 223 -15.82 -1.97 -12.22
N GLU A 224 -15.80 -1.76 -13.54
CA GLU A 224 -16.91 -1.21 -14.31
C GLU A 224 -18.15 -2.10 -14.23
N TRP A 225 -17.97 -3.41 -14.38
CA TRP A 225 -19.05 -4.38 -14.20
C TRP A 225 -19.66 -4.29 -12.79
N MET A 226 -18.82 -4.25 -11.74
CA MET A 226 -19.29 -4.12 -10.35
C MET A 226 -20.01 -2.78 -10.10
N ARG A 227 -19.51 -1.69 -10.70
CA ARG A 227 -20.17 -0.38 -10.67
C ARG A 227 -21.53 -0.43 -11.36
N GLY A 228 -21.65 -1.15 -12.47
CA GLY A 228 -22.92 -1.40 -13.17
C GLY A 228 -23.97 -2.08 -12.31
N HIS A 229 -23.56 -2.94 -11.37
CA HIS A 229 -24.44 -3.57 -10.37
C HIS A 229 -24.59 -2.77 -9.07
N GLY A 230 -23.96 -1.60 -8.96
CA GLY A 230 -24.00 -0.77 -7.75
C GLY A 230 -23.25 -1.35 -6.55
N TRP A 231 -22.35 -2.33 -6.76
CA TRP A 231 -21.61 -2.98 -5.67
C TRP A 231 -20.47 -2.13 -5.12
N ILE A 232 -19.91 -1.26 -5.97
CA ILE A 232 -18.84 -0.33 -5.62
C ILE A 232 -19.14 1.03 -6.29
N ALA A 233 -18.69 2.12 -5.68
CA ALA A 233 -18.74 3.45 -6.28
C ALA A 233 -17.47 3.80 -7.08
N GLY A 234 -16.35 3.16 -6.72
CA GLY A 234 -15.04 3.35 -7.30
C GLY A 234 -14.01 2.50 -6.57
N TRP A 235 -12.73 2.67 -6.91
CA TRP A 235 -11.65 1.95 -6.27
C TRP A 235 -11.28 2.56 -4.92
N ASP A 236 -11.77 1.93 -3.86
CA ASP A 236 -11.40 2.20 -2.49
C ASP A 236 -11.04 0.90 -1.76
N LEU A 237 -10.73 1.01 -0.46
CA LEU A 237 -10.41 -0.14 0.35
C LEU A 237 -11.56 -1.15 0.40
N HIS A 238 -12.82 -0.71 0.33
CA HIS A 238 -13.98 -1.60 0.31
C HIS A 238 -14.02 -2.41 -0.98
N ALA A 239 -13.90 -1.76 -2.14
CA ALA A 239 -13.86 -2.41 -3.45
C ALA A 239 -12.72 -3.43 -3.54
N CYS A 240 -11.51 -3.05 -3.12
CA CYS A 240 -10.36 -3.95 -3.12
C CYS A 240 -10.55 -5.14 -2.18
N THR A 241 -11.13 -4.92 -0.99
CA THR A 241 -11.45 -6.00 -0.04
C THR A 241 -12.53 -6.93 -0.59
N LEU A 242 -13.55 -6.37 -1.23
CA LEU A 242 -14.61 -7.13 -1.87
C LEU A 242 -14.02 -8.07 -2.92
N LEU A 243 -13.18 -7.59 -3.83
CA LEU A 243 -12.53 -8.44 -4.83
C LEU A 243 -11.59 -9.49 -4.26
N GLN A 244 -10.83 -9.12 -3.24
CA GLN A 244 -9.90 -10.04 -2.61
C GLN A 244 -10.63 -11.24 -1.99
N LEU A 245 -11.84 -11.04 -1.48
CA LEU A 245 -12.66 -12.06 -0.82
C LEU A 245 -13.68 -12.73 -1.76
N TYR A 246 -14.15 -11.99 -2.74
CA TYR A 246 -15.04 -12.43 -3.81
C TYR A 246 -14.17 -12.76 -5.01
N ARG A 247 -13.55 -13.94 -5.01
CA ARG A 247 -12.98 -14.49 -6.24
C ARG A 247 -14.16 -15.06 -7.04
N PRO A 248 -14.69 -14.37 -8.06
CA PRO A 248 -15.62 -15.02 -8.97
C PRO A 248 -14.89 -16.20 -9.59
N ASP A 249 -15.55 -17.35 -9.70
CA ASP A 249 -15.02 -18.42 -10.53
C ASP A 249 -14.74 -17.83 -11.92
N GLN A 250 -13.54 -18.11 -12.46
CA GLN A 250 -13.06 -17.55 -13.73
C GLN A 250 -14.02 -17.81 -14.92
N GLU A 251 -14.97 -18.73 -14.74
CA GLU A 251 -16.02 -19.08 -15.68
C GLU A 251 -17.07 -17.95 -15.87
N MET A 252 -17.40 -17.20 -14.81
CA MET A 252 -18.34 -16.08 -14.88
C MET A 252 -17.76 -14.90 -15.69
N LEU A 253 -16.45 -14.66 -15.54
CA LEU A 253 -15.67 -13.67 -16.28
C LEU A 253 -15.61 -13.95 -17.80
N ARG A 254 -15.58 -15.23 -18.19
CA ARG A 254 -15.59 -15.64 -19.61
C ARG A 254 -16.96 -15.49 -20.26
N GLN A 255 -18.04 -15.76 -19.53
CA GLN A 255 -19.38 -15.69 -20.09
C GLN A 255 -19.88 -14.25 -20.25
N GLU A 256 -19.55 -13.34 -19.32
CA GLU A 256 -20.12 -11.98 -19.32
C GLU A 256 -19.34 -10.97 -20.18
N SER A 257 -18.05 -11.20 -20.43
CA SER A 257 -17.24 -10.40 -21.37
C SER A 257 -17.70 -10.52 -22.83
N SER A 258 -18.54 -11.51 -23.15
CA SER A 258 -19.15 -11.70 -24.47
C SER A 258 -20.46 -10.92 -24.67
N THR A 259 -21.02 -10.31 -23.62
CA THR A 259 -22.35 -9.65 -23.66
C THR A 259 -22.29 -8.19 -23.19
N LEU A 260 -21.46 -7.39 -23.84
CA LEU A 260 -21.34 -5.94 -23.59
C LEU A 260 -22.46 -5.08 -24.24
N ALA A 261 -23.50 -5.68 -24.83
CA ALA A 261 -24.55 -4.97 -25.57
C ALA A 261 -25.83 -4.66 -24.74
N ARG A 262 -25.95 -5.16 -23.51
CA ARG A 262 -27.10 -4.90 -22.61
C ARG A 262 -26.59 -4.61 -21.20
N PRO A 263 -27.23 -3.68 -20.45
CA PRO A 263 -26.95 -3.57 -19.03
C PRO A 263 -27.19 -4.95 -18.38
N PRO A 264 -26.22 -5.48 -17.61
CA PRO A 264 -26.37 -6.80 -17.02
C PRO A 264 -27.58 -6.81 -16.07
N PRO A 265 -28.30 -7.94 -15.96
CA PRO A 265 -29.42 -8.05 -15.03
C PRO A 265 -28.93 -7.76 -13.61
N SER A 266 -29.71 -7.04 -12.79
CA SER A 266 -29.27 -6.67 -11.44
C SER A 266 -28.96 -7.92 -10.60
N VAL A 267 -27.69 -8.18 -10.35
CA VAL A 267 -27.25 -9.24 -9.45
C VAL A 267 -27.03 -8.63 -8.07
N GLU A 268 -27.75 -9.10 -7.06
CA GLU A 268 -27.50 -8.66 -5.69
C GLU A 268 -26.18 -9.24 -5.18
N LEU A 269 -25.38 -8.42 -4.48
CA LEU A 269 -24.19 -8.90 -3.81
C LEU A 269 -24.60 -9.91 -2.71
N PRO A 270 -24.10 -11.16 -2.73
CA PRO A 270 -24.50 -12.14 -1.73
C PRO A 270 -24.23 -11.65 -0.31
N SER A 271 -25.26 -11.66 0.56
CA SER A 271 -25.18 -11.14 1.94
C SER A 271 -24.06 -11.77 2.78
N ARG A 272 -23.69 -13.03 2.49
CA ARG A 272 -22.55 -13.70 3.11
C ARG A 272 -21.21 -13.02 2.76
N ILE A 273 -21.06 -12.56 1.53
CA ILE A 273 -19.86 -11.87 1.05
C ILE A 273 -19.81 -10.46 1.64
N ALA A 274 -20.92 -9.72 1.59
CA ALA A 274 -21.02 -8.40 2.22
C ALA A 274 -20.59 -8.44 3.70
N ARG A 275 -21.14 -9.38 4.49
CA ARG A 275 -20.73 -9.58 5.90
C ARG A 275 -19.26 -9.92 6.08
N LYS A 276 -18.67 -10.71 5.17
CA LYS A 276 -17.23 -11.03 5.21
C LYS A 276 -16.37 -9.79 4.95
N VAL A 277 -16.77 -8.96 3.99
CA VAL A 277 -16.09 -7.69 3.66
C VAL A 277 -16.15 -6.75 4.86
N GLU A 278 -17.32 -6.54 5.45
CA GLU A 278 -17.48 -5.70 6.64
C GLU A 278 -16.63 -6.19 7.82
N ALA A 279 -16.62 -7.51 8.07
CA ALA A 279 -15.81 -8.11 9.12
C ALA A 279 -14.30 -7.92 8.87
N ALA A 280 -13.86 -8.07 7.61
CA ALA A 280 -12.47 -7.84 7.23
C ALA A 280 -12.07 -6.37 7.42
N LEU A 281 -12.89 -5.43 6.95
CA LEU A 281 -12.66 -3.98 7.12
C LEU A 281 -12.66 -3.56 8.58
N LYS A 282 -13.57 -4.11 9.41
CA LYS A 282 -13.59 -3.88 10.86
C LYS A 282 -12.31 -4.43 11.51
N GLY A 283 -11.87 -5.61 11.10
CA GLY A 283 -10.60 -6.20 11.51
C GLY A 283 -9.42 -5.31 11.15
N HIS A 284 -9.33 -4.85 9.90
CA HIS A 284 -8.27 -3.97 9.40
C HIS A 284 -8.18 -2.65 10.16
N ARG A 285 -9.33 -2.03 10.47
CA ARG A 285 -9.35 -0.79 11.27
C ARG A 285 -8.84 -0.99 12.71
N ARG A 286 -9.10 -2.16 13.29
CA ARG A 286 -8.61 -2.53 14.62
C ARG A 286 -7.13 -2.91 14.61
N ASP A 287 -6.68 -3.55 13.53
CA ASP A 287 -5.39 -4.21 13.44
C ASP A 287 -4.50 -3.49 12.45
N ARG A 288 -3.83 -2.47 12.96
CA ARG A 288 -2.77 -1.79 12.23
C ARG A 288 -1.48 -2.56 12.41
N PHE A 289 -0.90 -3.00 11.29
CA PHE A 289 0.34 -3.77 11.30
C PHE A 289 1.55 -2.85 11.19
N ALA A 290 2.58 -3.15 11.95
CA ALA A 290 3.86 -2.45 11.92
C ALA A 290 5.02 -3.46 11.89
N VAL A 291 6.18 -2.99 11.41
CA VAL A 291 7.47 -3.71 11.42
C VAL A 291 8.57 -2.71 11.81
N GLY A 292 9.62 -3.18 12.51
CA GLY A 292 10.72 -2.34 12.97
C GLY A 292 10.70 -2.08 14.48
N GLU A 293 11.26 -0.94 14.88
CA GLU A 293 11.46 -0.56 16.29
C GLU A 293 10.15 -0.65 17.07
N TRP A 294 10.19 -1.40 18.16
CA TRP A 294 9.08 -1.54 19.08
C TRP A 294 8.84 -0.18 19.74
N PRO A 295 7.60 0.32 19.87
CA PRO A 295 7.36 1.51 20.69
C PRO A 295 7.90 1.22 22.09
N ASP A 296 8.73 2.10 22.65
CA ASP A 296 9.32 1.93 23.98
C ASP A 296 8.21 1.80 25.05
N VAL A 297 7.75 0.57 25.29
CA VAL A 297 6.81 0.25 26.38
C VAL A 297 7.50 0.39 27.75
N TYR A 298 8.83 0.55 27.77
CA TYR A 298 9.62 0.76 28.99
C TYR A 298 9.48 2.16 29.61
N GLY A 299 8.67 3.06 29.04
CA GLY A 299 8.28 4.31 29.69
C GLY A 299 7.15 4.19 30.73
N SER A 300 6.52 3.01 30.88
CA SER A 300 5.51 2.75 31.91
C SER A 300 6.05 1.81 33.00
N PRO A 301 5.78 2.09 34.30
CA PRO A 301 6.31 1.29 35.39
C PRO A 301 5.80 -0.15 35.30
N ALA A 302 6.73 -1.07 35.53
CA ALA A 302 6.58 -2.51 35.33
C ALA A 302 5.28 -3.11 35.88
N THR A 303 4.51 -3.74 35.01
CA THR A 303 3.56 -4.78 35.40
C THR A 303 3.69 -5.99 34.48
N GLY A 304 4.52 -6.94 34.92
CA GLY A 304 4.41 -8.38 34.61
C GLY A 304 4.74 -8.85 33.18
N PRO A 305 5.06 -10.14 33.02
CA PRO A 305 5.31 -10.74 31.71
C PRO A 305 4.07 -10.68 30.83
N THR A 306 4.23 -10.13 29.63
CA THR A 306 3.21 -9.98 28.59
C THR A 306 2.59 -11.36 28.26
N PRO A 307 1.25 -11.52 28.32
CA PRO A 307 0.64 -12.80 28.03
C PRO A 307 0.75 -13.11 26.53
N VAL A 308 1.36 -14.25 26.20
CA VAL A 308 1.08 -14.95 24.94
C VAL A 308 -0.41 -15.23 24.94
N ALA A 309 -1.13 -14.79 23.91
CA ALA A 309 -2.56 -15.04 23.78
C ALA A 309 -2.84 -16.55 23.77
N LYS A 310 -3.14 -17.11 24.94
CA LYS A 310 -3.78 -18.42 25.10
C LYS A 310 -5.27 -18.17 25.15
N GLY A 311 -5.97 -18.73 24.17
CA GLY A 311 -7.42 -18.82 24.17
C GLY A 311 -8.03 -18.09 22.98
N PHE A 312 -8.17 -18.80 21.86
CA PHE A 312 -9.30 -18.68 20.94
C PHE A 312 -9.41 -20.04 20.24
N SER A 313 -10.18 -20.94 20.87
CA SER A 313 -10.74 -22.13 20.23
C SER A 313 -11.80 -21.75 19.22
#